data_AF-A0A6N1X7T7-F1
#
_entry.id   AF-A0A6N1X7T7-F1
#
_cell.length_a   1.000
_cell.length_b   1.000
_cell.length_c   1.000
_cell.angle_alpha   90.00
_cell.angle_beta   90.00
_cell.angle_gamma   90.00
#
_symmetry.space_group_name_H-M   'P 1'
#
loop_
_entity.id
_entity.type
_entity.pdbx_description
1 polymer ?
#
loop_
_entity_poly.entity_id
_entity_poly.type
_entity_poly.pdbx_seq_one_letter_code
_entity_poly.pdbx_strand_id
1 'polypeptide(L)'
;MSPITPLRKKFFYVATASLALALAGCGGGNDDDPQPSGEVGALNITNATNTALNGWYGTTNLALTGVKDTGDGRVGPNECAFSFQNINKVSGDRTLGMLGDIRYAYSNGSNTPPLNGQSIKIGESTYNFVKETANFSRASVNLSLGTITFNNLVARDGSNNTVEISGVLRLPDATSRDDACNKTAG
;
A
#
# COMPACT_ATOMS: atom_id res chain seq x y z
N MET A 1 -50.17 -27.24 -34.40
CA MET A 1 -51.19 -26.34 -35.02
C MET A 1 -52.41 -26.36 -34.13
N SER A 2 -52.70 -25.22 -33.49
CA SER A 2 -53.92 -24.79 -32.76
C SER A 2 -53.53 -23.60 -31.85
N PRO A 3 -54.43 -22.66 -31.52
CA PRO A 3 -54.78 -21.49 -32.34
C PRO A 3 -54.39 -20.15 -31.68
N ILE A 4 -54.42 -19.08 -32.49
CA ILE A 4 -54.24 -17.67 -32.12
C ILE A 4 -55.63 -17.03 -31.90
N THR A 5 -55.85 -16.28 -30.80
CA THR A 5 -56.54 -14.96 -30.64
C THR A 5 -57.16 -14.79 -29.22
N PRO A 6 -57.58 -13.58 -28.75
CA PRO A 6 -57.09 -12.21 -28.98
C PRO A 6 -57.03 -11.30 -27.72
N LEU A 7 -56.21 -10.25 -27.82
CA LEU A 7 -56.46 -8.82 -27.51
C LEU A 7 -57.43 -8.40 -26.38
N ARG A 8 -56.88 -7.62 -25.40
CA ARG A 8 -57.43 -6.40 -24.71
C ARG A 8 -56.72 -6.28 -23.36
N LYS A 9 -56.24 -5.14 -22.84
CA LYS A 9 -56.70 -3.75 -22.89
C LYS A 9 -55.50 -2.84 -22.52
N LYS A 10 -55.41 -1.70 -23.20
CA LYS A 10 -54.59 -0.55 -22.77
C LYS A 10 -55.13 -0.01 -21.45
N PHE A 11 -54.25 0.25 -20.49
CA PHE A 11 -54.48 1.26 -19.46
C PHE A 11 -53.18 2.05 -19.27
N PHE A 12 -53.22 3.29 -19.76
CA PHE A 12 -52.33 4.36 -19.32
C PHE A 12 -52.73 4.71 -17.88
N TYR A 13 -51.78 4.64 -16.96
CA TYR A 13 -51.85 5.38 -15.70
C TYR A 13 -50.53 6.11 -15.52
N VAL A 14 -50.56 7.42 -15.79
CA VAL A 14 -49.62 8.39 -15.24
C VAL A 14 -50.04 8.59 -13.79
N ALA A 15 -49.13 8.33 -12.86
CA ALA A 15 -49.27 8.72 -11.46
C ALA A 15 -47.97 9.42 -11.04
N THR A 16 -47.99 10.75 -11.10
CA THR A 16 -47.04 11.62 -10.40
C THR A 16 -47.42 11.69 -8.93
N ALA A 17 -46.54 11.26 -8.03
CA ALA A 17 -46.48 11.74 -6.66
C ALA A 17 -45.07 11.46 -6.09
N SER A 18 -44.41 12.54 -5.72
CA SER A 18 -43.11 12.64 -5.07
C SER A 18 -43.12 12.00 -3.67
N LEU A 19 -42.14 11.14 -3.41
CA LEU A 19 -41.61 10.92 -2.07
C LEU A 19 -40.08 11.00 -2.14
N ALA A 20 -39.57 12.19 -1.82
CA ALA A 20 -38.20 12.33 -1.34
C ALA A 20 -38.14 11.67 0.05
N LEU A 21 -37.92 10.36 0.08
CA LEU A 21 -37.43 9.69 1.28
C LEU A 21 -35.92 9.89 1.28
N ALA A 22 -35.50 10.94 1.98
CA ALA A 22 -34.19 10.99 2.57
C ALA A 22 -34.06 9.77 3.50
N LEU A 23 -33.55 8.66 2.98
CA LEU A 23 -32.87 7.70 3.81
C LEU A 23 -31.52 8.32 4.15
N ALA A 24 -31.51 9.02 5.28
CA ALA A 24 -30.34 9.10 6.13
C ALA A 24 -29.92 7.67 6.47
N GLY A 25 -29.14 7.06 5.58
CA GLY A 25 -28.32 5.91 5.88
C GLY A 25 -27.09 6.39 6.65
N CYS A 26 -27.32 6.91 7.85
CA CYS A 26 -26.32 6.92 8.91
C CYS A 26 -26.31 5.49 9.47
N GLY A 27 -25.69 4.56 8.74
CA GLY A 27 -25.12 3.37 9.35
C GLY A 27 -23.78 3.83 9.92
N GLY A 28 -23.67 4.06 11.22
CA GLY A 28 -23.57 2.93 12.14
C GLY A 28 -22.24 2.20 11.93
N GLY A 29 -21.17 2.95 11.63
CA GLY A 29 -19.82 2.41 11.60
C GLY A 29 -19.40 2.12 13.03
N ASN A 30 -19.18 0.84 13.31
CA ASN A 30 -18.43 0.42 14.47
C ASN A 30 -17.04 1.09 14.36
N ASP A 31 -16.57 1.77 15.41
CA ASP A 31 -15.29 2.51 15.40
C ASP A 31 -14.04 1.62 15.20
N ASP A 32 -14.24 0.31 14.99
CA ASP A 32 -13.20 -0.68 14.68
C ASP A 32 -13.07 -1.01 13.17
N ASP A 33 -13.83 -0.36 12.29
CA ASP A 33 -13.56 -0.47 10.85
C ASP A 33 -12.28 0.31 10.51
N PRO A 34 -11.23 -0.33 9.96
CA PRO A 34 -10.00 0.37 9.60
C PRO A 34 -10.36 1.45 8.59
N GLN A 35 -10.21 2.72 8.99
CA GLN A 35 -10.35 3.83 8.07
C GLN A 35 -9.42 3.59 6.87
N PRO A 36 -9.90 3.68 5.62
CA PRO A 36 -9.00 3.67 4.48
C PRO A 36 -8.03 4.83 4.69
N SER A 37 -6.75 4.50 4.84
CA SER A 37 -5.73 5.52 5.06
C SER A 37 -5.80 6.47 3.85
N GLY A 38 -6.04 7.77 4.09
CA GLY A 38 -5.98 8.81 3.05
C GLY A 38 -4.53 9.05 2.58
N GLU A 39 -3.68 8.05 2.74
CA GLU A 39 -2.26 8.12 2.57
C GLU A 39 -1.91 7.85 1.11
N VAL A 40 -1.20 8.80 0.51
CA VAL A 40 -0.73 8.70 -0.86
C VAL A 40 0.58 7.93 -0.86
N GLY A 41 0.62 6.84 -1.62
CA GLY A 41 1.86 6.15 -1.98
C GLY A 41 2.15 6.38 -3.46
N ALA A 42 3.35 6.86 -3.78
CA ALA A 42 3.77 7.07 -5.16
C ALA A 42 5.24 6.62 -5.34
N LEU A 43 5.42 5.61 -6.17
CA LEU A 43 6.72 5.02 -6.47
C LEU A 43 6.94 5.01 -7.98
N ASN A 44 8.12 5.44 -8.43
CA ASN A 44 8.56 5.32 -9.80
C ASN A 44 9.56 4.17 -9.90
N ILE A 45 9.30 3.26 -10.84
CA ILE A 45 10.21 2.19 -11.19
C ILE A 45 11.00 2.59 -12.44
N THR A 46 12.32 2.57 -12.33
CA THR A 46 13.25 2.89 -13.42
C THR A 46 14.30 1.80 -13.58
N ASN A 47 15.02 1.82 -14.70
CA ASN A 47 16.13 0.91 -14.99
C ASN A 47 15.79 -0.57 -14.75
N ALA A 48 14.52 -0.93 -14.98
CA ALA A 48 14.08 -2.31 -14.85
C ALA A 48 14.65 -3.16 -15.98
N THR A 49 15.19 -4.35 -15.66
CA THR A 49 15.63 -5.31 -16.69
C THR A 49 14.47 -5.69 -17.61
N ASN A 50 13.28 -5.92 -17.03
CA ASN A 50 12.03 -5.95 -17.78
C ASN A 50 11.49 -4.52 -17.91
N THR A 51 11.69 -3.91 -19.07
CA THR A 51 11.32 -2.51 -19.31
C THR A 51 9.82 -2.25 -19.22
N ALA A 52 8.97 -3.27 -19.35
CA ALA A 52 7.52 -3.15 -19.14
C ALA A 52 7.16 -2.76 -17.70
N LEU A 53 8.04 -3.00 -16.73
CA LEU A 53 7.82 -2.60 -15.34
C LEU A 53 8.10 -1.12 -15.08
N ASN A 54 8.84 -0.44 -15.97
CA ASN A 54 9.18 0.97 -15.78
C ASN A 54 7.92 1.86 -15.79
N GLY A 55 7.90 2.85 -14.91
CA GLY A 55 6.86 3.87 -14.83
C GLY A 55 6.39 4.14 -13.40
N TRP A 56 5.41 5.03 -13.30
CA TRP A 56 4.80 5.43 -12.02
C TRP A 56 3.78 4.40 -11.55
N TYR A 57 3.85 4.09 -10.26
CA TYR A 57 2.91 3.31 -9.48
C TYR A 57 2.36 4.22 -8.39
N GLY A 58 1.05 4.25 -8.22
CA GLY A 58 0.42 5.15 -7.28
C GLY A 58 -0.92 4.65 -6.75
N THR A 59 -1.26 5.12 -5.56
CA THR A 59 -2.59 4.95 -4.96
C THR A 59 -2.91 6.16 -4.07
N THR A 60 -4.20 6.48 -3.97
CA THR A 60 -4.73 7.45 -3.01
C THR A 60 -5.18 6.80 -1.71
N ASN A 61 -5.22 5.46 -1.67
CA ASN A 61 -5.63 4.66 -0.52
C ASN A 61 -4.57 3.58 -0.31
N LEU A 62 -3.47 3.94 0.36
CA LEU A 62 -2.39 3.00 0.64
C LEU A 62 -2.83 2.00 1.69
N ALA A 63 -2.94 0.73 1.31
CA ALA A 63 -3.28 -0.34 2.24
C ALA A 63 -2.02 -0.74 3.02
N LEU A 64 -1.93 -0.28 4.27
CA LEU A 64 -0.85 -0.61 5.21
C LEU A 64 -1.33 -1.67 6.19
N THR A 65 -0.55 -2.74 6.35
CA THR A 65 -0.91 -3.91 7.16
C THR A 65 0.31 -4.48 7.85
N GLY A 66 0.10 -5.40 8.81
CA GLY A 66 1.18 -6.20 9.37
C GLY A 66 2.23 -5.40 10.15
N VAL A 67 1.82 -4.27 10.76
CA VAL A 67 2.69 -3.49 11.64
C VAL A 67 3.05 -4.35 12.84
N LYS A 68 4.33 -4.70 12.97
CA LYS A 68 4.79 -5.58 14.04
C LYS A 68 6.25 -5.38 14.36
N ASP A 69 6.57 -5.68 15.61
CA ASP A 69 7.92 -6.00 16.03
C ASP A 69 8.40 -7.32 15.41
N THR A 70 9.58 -7.30 14.78
CA THR A 70 10.25 -8.53 14.32
C THR A 70 11.50 -8.90 15.10
N GLY A 71 11.82 -8.17 16.17
CA GLY A 71 12.86 -8.54 17.13
C GLY A 71 12.40 -9.70 18.03
N ASP A 72 13.15 -10.80 18.02
CA ASP A 72 12.93 -11.92 18.96
C ASP A 72 13.50 -11.65 20.37
N GLY A 73 14.07 -10.45 20.58
CA GLY A 73 14.72 -10.01 21.82
C GLY A 73 15.98 -10.82 22.18
N ARG A 74 16.45 -11.73 21.33
CA ARG A 74 17.54 -12.68 21.65
C ARG A 74 18.62 -12.70 20.58
N VAL A 75 18.29 -12.59 19.30
CA VAL A 75 19.23 -12.63 18.16
C VAL A 75 18.63 -11.88 16.95
N GLY A 76 18.84 -10.57 16.85
CA GLY A 76 18.51 -9.78 15.66
C GLY A 76 18.42 -8.27 15.95
N PRO A 77 18.49 -7.39 14.92
CA PRO A 77 18.19 -5.98 15.12
C PRO A 77 16.71 -5.83 15.52
N ASN A 78 16.45 -5.01 16.54
CA ASN A 78 15.10 -4.61 16.90
C ASN A 78 14.50 -3.79 15.74
N GLU A 79 13.51 -4.37 15.06
CA GLU A 79 12.97 -3.87 13.79
C GLU A 79 11.46 -3.70 13.87
N CYS A 80 10.99 -2.60 13.27
CA CYS A 80 9.59 -2.42 12.95
C CYS A 80 9.36 -2.83 11.50
N ALA A 81 8.40 -3.73 11.28
CA ALA A 81 8.00 -4.19 9.96
C ALA A 81 6.57 -3.74 9.66
N PHE A 82 6.29 -3.48 8.39
CA PHE A 82 4.94 -3.33 7.87
C PHE A 82 4.92 -3.71 6.38
N SER A 83 3.73 -4.04 5.87
CA SER A 83 3.52 -4.32 4.47
C SER A 83 2.60 -3.27 3.84
N PHE A 84 2.88 -2.92 2.60
CA PHE A 84 2.00 -2.10 1.78
C PHE A 84 1.46 -2.91 0.60
N GLN A 85 0.25 -2.58 0.14
CA GLN A 85 -0.39 -3.22 -1.00
C GLN A 85 -1.19 -2.20 -1.83
N ASN A 86 -1.71 -2.67 -2.97
CA ASN A 86 -2.61 -1.90 -3.85
C ASN A 86 -2.00 -0.64 -4.47
N ILE A 87 -0.69 -0.60 -4.68
CA ILE A 87 -0.06 0.46 -5.48
C ILE A 87 -0.01 -0.01 -6.93
N ASN A 88 -0.91 0.49 -7.78
CA ASN A 88 -1.00 0.04 -9.17
C ASN A 88 -0.27 0.97 -10.11
N LYS A 89 0.17 0.43 -11.26
CA LYS A 89 0.75 1.25 -12.31
C LYS A 89 -0.25 2.32 -12.78
N VAL A 90 0.22 3.57 -12.86
CA VAL A 90 -0.60 4.75 -13.18
C VAL A 90 -0.96 4.79 -14.66
N SER A 91 -0.07 4.31 -15.53
CA SER A 91 -0.27 4.26 -16.99
C SER A 91 0.29 2.96 -17.59
N GLY A 92 -0.30 2.52 -18.69
CA GLY A 92 0.00 1.22 -19.31
C GLY A 92 -0.79 0.09 -18.67
N ASP A 93 -0.13 -1.03 -18.41
CA ASP A 93 -0.76 -2.21 -17.79
C ASP A 93 -1.08 -1.96 -16.31
N ARG A 94 -2.37 -1.70 -16.02
CA ARG A 94 -2.88 -1.44 -14.66
C ARG A 94 -3.06 -2.71 -13.83
N THR A 95 -2.88 -3.89 -14.42
CA THR A 95 -2.89 -5.16 -13.68
C THR A 95 -1.60 -5.38 -12.89
N LEU A 96 -0.55 -4.62 -13.21
CA LEU A 96 0.70 -4.59 -12.45
C LEU A 96 0.50 -3.82 -11.15
N GLY A 97 0.03 -4.54 -10.13
CA GLY A 97 0.02 -4.12 -8.75
C GLY A 97 1.38 -4.33 -8.08
N MET A 98 1.69 -3.43 -7.14
CA MET A 98 2.84 -3.53 -6.27
C MET A 98 2.38 -3.73 -4.83
N LEU A 99 3.05 -4.66 -4.17
CA LEU A 99 3.04 -4.85 -2.73
C LEU A 99 4.48 -4.87 -2.23
N GLY A 100 4.71 -4.62 -0.95
CA GLY A 100 6.03 -4.71 -0.38
C GLY A 100 6.02 -4.94 1.11
N ASP A 101 7.13 -5.43 1.62
CA ASP A 101 7.45 -5.55 3.04
C ASP A 101 8.62 -4.64 3.32
N ILE A 102 8.41 -3.77 4.30
CA ILE A 102 9.34 -2.72 4.68
C ILE A 102 9.72 -2.93 6.12
N ARG A 103 11.02 -2.79 6.38
CA ARG A 103 11.62 -2.93 7.70
C ARG A 103 12.54 -1.78 7.99
N TYR A 104 12.41 -1.19 9.16
CA TYR A 104 13.32 -0.18 9.66
C TYR A 104 13.67 -0.48 11.11
N ALA A 105 14.87 -0.10 11.54
CA ALA A 105 15.28 -0.31 12.93
C ALA A 105 14.37 0.49 13.88
N TYR A 106 14.30 0.10 15.14
CA TYR A 106 13.64 0.92 16.15
C TYR A 106 14.21 2.34 16.20
N SER A 107 13.33 3.28 16.55
CA SER A 107 13.71 4.68 16.72
C SER A 107 14.85 4.83 17.73
N ASN A 108 14.77 4.15 18.88
CA ASN A 108 15.69 4.34 20.02
C ASN A 108 15.91 5.84 20.34
N GLY A 109 14.84 6.65 20.23
CA GLY A 109 14.88 8.11 20.40
C GLY A 109 15.25 8.91 19.13
N SER A 110 15.57 8.25 18.02
CA SER A 110 15.79 8.88 16.71
C SER A 110 14.52 8.96 15.86
N ASN A 111 14.27 10.12 15.25
CA ASN A 111 13.21 10.30 14.26
C ASN A 111 13.59 9.78 12.85
N THR A 112 14.84 9.36 12.66
CA THR A 112 15.36 8.87 11.37
C THR A 112 16.10 7.55 11.55
N PRO A 113 15.40 6.47 11.96
CA PRO A 113 16.03 5.17 12.06
C PRO A 113 16.49 4.66 10.68
N PRO A 114 17.53 3.82 10.62
CA PRO A 114 17.96 3.22 9.37
C PRO A 114 16.88 2.30 8.78
N LEU A 115 16.77 2.31 7.45
CA LEU A 115 16.04 1.30 6.71
C LEU A 115 16.86 0.00 6.70
N ASN A 116 16.25 -1.11 7.10
CA ASN A 116 16.86 -2.44 7.00
C ASN A 116 16.32 -3.21 5.79
N GLY A 117 15.12 -2.81 5.31
CA GLY A 117 14.52 -3.25 4.06
C GLY A 117 13.96 -4.67 4.10
N GLN A 118 13.07 -4.99 3.15
CA GLN A 118 12.83 -6.39 2.82
C GLN A 118 12.67 -6.59 1.32
N SER A 119 11.53 -6.23 0.74
CA SER A 119 11.28 -6.48 -0.68
C SER A 119 10.08 -5.71 -1.21
N ILE A 120 9.98 -5.63 -2.54
CA ILE A 120 8.74 -5.34 -3.25
C ILE A 120 8.41 -6.51 -4.19
N LYS A 121 7.13 -6.73 -4.45
CA LYS A 121 6.65 -7.63 -5.51
C LYS A 121 5.89 -6.80 -6.54
N ILE A 122 6.20 -7.01 -7.81
CA ILE A 122 5.51 -6.39 -8.95
C ILE A 122 5.15 -7.52 -9.91
N GLY A 123 3.86 -7.68 -10.21
CA GLY A 123 3.38 -8.86 -10.93
C GLY A 123 3.72 -10.13 -10.15
N GLU A 124 4.41 -11.09 -10.79
CA GLU A 124 4.81 -12.34 -10.12
C GLU A 124 6.21 -12.33 -9.51
N SER A 125 7.00 -11.28 -9.76
CA SER A 125 8.40 -11.21 -9.34
C SER A 125 8.56 -10.47 -8.02
N THR A 126 9.30 -11.07 -7.09
CA THR A 126 9.76 -10.43 -5.86
C THR A 126 11.18 -9.92 -6.02
N TYR A 127 11.37 -8.63 -5.79
CA TYR A 127 12.65 -7.93 -5.80
C TYR A 127 13.07 -7.59 -4.37
N ASN A 128 14.16 -8.21 -3.92
CA ASN A 128 14.76 -7.94 -2.62
C ASN A 128 15.66 -6.71 -2.71
N PHE A 129 15.64 -5.86 -1.70
CA PHE A 129 16.53 -4.71 -1.66
C PHE A 129 17.99 -5.18 -1.57
N VAL A 130 18.86 -4.60 -2.39
CA VAL A 130 20.29 -4.94 -2.37
C VAL A 130 20.88 -4.49 -1.04
N LYS A 131 21.42 -5.43 -0.26
CA LYS A 131 21.89 -5.23 1.13
C LYS A 131 23.29 -4.63 1.22
N GLU A 132 23.55 -3.62 0.41
CA GLU A 132 24.80 -2.86 0.42
C GLU A 132 24.57 -1.51 1.12
N THR A 133 25.50 -1.08 1.97
CA THR A 133 25.38 0.20 2.70
C THR A 133 25.15 1.39 1.75
N ALA A 134 25.82 1.40 0.61
CA ALA A 134 25.68 2.45 -0.40
C ALA A 134 24.32 2.42 -1.12
N ASN A 135 23.63 1.27 -1.12
CA ASN A 135 22.28 1.19 -1.65
C ASN A 135 21.28 1.69 -0.60
N PHE A 136 21.38 1.27 0.65
CA PHE A 136 20.45 1.72 1.70
C PHE A 136 20.55 3.22 2.02
N SER A 137 21.67 3.88 1.74
CA SER A 137 21.76 5.35 1.82
C SER A 137 20.88 6.08 0.80
N ARG A 138 20.34 5.35 -0.20
CA ARG A 138 19.35 5.84 -1.16
C ARG A 138 17.92 5.78 -0.65
N ALA A 139 17.71 5.41 0.61
CA ALA A 139 16.42 5.49 1.26
C ALA A 139 16.55 6.15 2.63
N SER A 140 15.50 6.85 3.05
CA SER A 140 15.45 7.50 4.37
C SER A 140 14.08 7.32 5.00
N VAL A 141 14.09 6.96 6.28
CA VAL A 141 12.89 6.90 7.12
C VAL A 141 12.79 8.22 7.88
N ASN A 142 11.60 8.81 7.93
CA ASN A 142 11.30 9.99 8.73
C ASN A 142 10.01 9.76 9.52
N LEU A 143 10.16 9.48 10.81
CA LEU A 143 9.04 9.17 11.70
C LEU A 143 8.20 10.40 12.02
N SER A 144 8.80 11.59 12.03
CA SER A 144 8.11 12.86 12.30
C SER A 144 7.19 13.26 11.14
N LEU A 145 7.62 13.00 9.90
CA LEU A 145 6.80 13.22 8.71
C LEU A 145 5.91 12.01 8.37
N GLY A 146 6.16 10.85 8.98
CA GLY A 146 5.42 9.63 8.67
C GLY A 146 5.72 9.12 7.25
N THR A 147 6.97 9.17 6.81
CA THR A 147 7.35 8.85 5.42
C THR A 147 8.61 8.01 5.33
N ILE A 148 8.70 7.24 4.25
CA ILE A 148 9.93 6.68 3.71
C ILE A 148 10.14 7.26 2.32
N THR A 149 11.32 7.81 2.07
CA THR A 149 11.71 8.32 0.76
C THR A 149 12.72 7.37 0.13
N PHE A 150 12.54 7.07 -1.16
CA PHE A 150 13.46 6.29 -1.98
C PHE A 150 14.03 7.17 -3.10
N ASN A 151 15.32 7.01 -3.38
CA ASN A 151 16.07 7.77 -4.39
C ASN A 151 16.95 6.83 -5.23
N ASN A 152 16.32 6.09 -6.13
CA ASN A 152 16.92 5.04 -6.96
C ASN A 152 17.49 3.89 -6.13
N LEU A 153 16.76 3.46 -5.11
CA LEU A 153 17.08 2.25 -4.34
C LEU A 153 17.02 1.04 -5.28
N VAL A 154 18.10 0.26 -5.34
CA VAL A 154 18.19 -0.92 -6.19
C VAL A 154 17.57 -2.12 -5.48
N ALA A 155 16.72 -2.84 -6.20
CA ALA A 155 16.19 -4.14 -5.79
C ALA A 155 16.41 -5.18 -6.89
N ARG A 156 16.55 -6.45 -6.50
CA ARG A 156 16.92 -7.55 -7.38
C ARG A 156 16.13 -8.82 -7.07
N ASP A 157 15.70 -9.53 -8.11
CA ASP A 157 15.06 -10.84 -7.98
C ASP A 157 16.08 -12.00 -7.95
N GLY A 158 15.60 -13.23 -7.79
CA GLY A 158 16.45 -14.43 -7.78
C GLY A 158 17.15 -14.74 -9.12
N SER A 159 16.73 -14.09 -10.21
CA SER A 159 17.29 -14.25 -11.56
C SER A 159 18.24 -13.12 -11.94
N ASN A 160 18.60 -12.24 -11.00
CA ASN A 160 19.40 -11.03 -11.20
C ASN A 160 18.73 -9.93 -12.04
N ASN A 161 17.43 -10.00 -12.30
CA ASN A 161 16.72 -8.84 -12.84
C ASN A 161 16.68 -7.75 -11.78
N THR A 162 16.91 -6.51 -12.20
CA THR A 162 16.96 -5.35 -11.32
C THR A 162 15.80 -4.41 -11.58
N VAL A 163 15.46 -3.64 -10.55
CA VAL A 163 14.65 -2.43 -10.63
C VAL A 163 15.28 -1.35 -9.75
N GLU A 164 15.08 -0.09 -10.11
CA GLU A 164 15.39 1.06 -9.26
C GLU A 164 14.10 1.72 -8.81
N ILE A 165 14.02 2.05 -7.52
CA ILE A 165 12.82 2.54 -6.86
C ILE A 165 13.08 3.97 -6.39
N SER A 166 12.21 4.89 -6.80
CA SER A 166 12.21 6.28 -6.36
C SER A 166 10.81 6.70 -5.92
N GLY A 167 10.70 7.65 -4.99
CA GLY A 167 9.40 8.18 -4.56
C GLY A 167 9.21 8.14 -3.05
N VAL A 168 7.95 8.26 -2.62
CA VAL A 168 7.60 8.36 -1.21
C VAL A 168 6.51 7.37 -0.87
N LEU A 169 6.70 6.68 0.25
CA LEU A 169 5.73 5.82 0.88
C LEU A 169 5.39 6.40 2.25
N ARG A 170 4.10 6.40 2.60
CA ARG A 170 3.67 6.77 3.94
C ARG A 170 3.89 5.60 4.90
N LEU A 171 4.34 5.93 6.11
CA LEU A 171 4.39 4.99 7.21
C LEU A 171 2.98 4.75 7.74
N PRO A 172 2.76 3.63 8.47
CA PRO A 172 1.56 3.50 9.29
C PRO A 172 1.43 4.69 10.26
N ASP A 173 0.23 4.91 10.80
CA ASP A 173 0.01 5.98 11.75
C ASP A 173 0.91 5.82 13.00
N ALA A 174 1.16 6.94 13.69
CA ALA A 174 2.08 6.96 14.82
C ALA A 174 1.62 6.04 15.95
N THR A 175 0.31 5.95 16.23
CA THR A 175 -0.24 5.11 17.29
C THR A 175 0.03 3.63 17.00
N SER A 176 -0.36 3.14 15.81
CA SER A 176 -0.12 1.75 15.39
C SER A 176 1.36 1.38 15.41
N ARG A 177 2.24 2.31 15.00
CA ARG A 177 3.68 2.11 15.07
C ARG A 177 4.20 2.06 16.50
N ASP A 178 3.74 2.97 17.35
CA ASP A 178 4.26 3.09 18.70
C ASP A 178 3.80 1.90 19.54
N ASP A 179 2.55 1.47 19.40
CA ASP A 179 2.02 0.26 20.06
C ASP A 179 2.78 -1.01 19.65
N ALA A 180 3.13 -1.12 18.36
CA ALA A 180 3.81 -2.30 17.83
C ALA A 180 5.34 -2.27 18.02
N CYS A 181 5.97 -1.10 17.98
CA CYS A 181 7.41 -0.96 17.75
C CYS A 181 8.13 0.00 18.71
N ASN A 182 7.43 0.70 19.61
CA ASN A 182 8.07 1.55 20.63
C ASN A 182 8.37 0.74 21.90
N LYS A 183 9.40 -0.11 21.84
CA LYS A 183 9.99 -0.65 23.06
C LYS A 183 10.92 0.41 23.64
N THR A 184 10.49 1.07 24.71
CA THR A 184 11.41 1.83 25.56
C THR A 184 12.49 0.84 26.01
N ALA A 185 13.76 1.14 25.76
CA ALA A 185 14.86 0.36 26.29
C ALA A 185 14.68 0.27 27.82
N GLY A 186 14.35 -0.92 28.32
CA GLY A 186 14.29 -1.22 29.75
C GLY A 186 15.67 -1.28 30.36
#